data_AF-A0A849DF25-F1
#
_entry.id   AF-A0A849DF25-F1
#
_cell.length_a   1.000
_cell.length_b   1.000
_cell.length_c   1.000
_cell.angle_alpha   90.00
_cell.angle_beta   90.00
_cell.angle_gamma   90.00
#
_symmetry.space_group_name_H-M   'P 1'
#
loop_
_entity.id
_entity.type
_entity.pdbx_description
1 polymer ?
#
loop_
_entity_poly.entity_id
_entity_poly.type
_entity_poly.pdbx_seq_one_letter_code
_entity_poly.pdbx_strand_id
1 'polypeptide(L)'
;VEPKVDGAKRAVLHKESNQVDTLAITYAIPNYEHEDQVVLSAISHILSAGKSSRFEKTLVNEKQLANQIYGYNMELADPSVFLIMAMCSPHASVETLEKEILTELEKIKNGDVTQAELDKVKINTKAEFIYSLESSSSVAGLYGDYIVKGNIQPLLEYEEKLDKITLKDISDTAKKYFDHNFSTTVILKKN
;
A
#
# COMPACT_ATOMS: atom_id res chain seq x y z
N VAL A 1 19.98 -9.50 -10.14
CA VAL A 1 19.31 -8.24 -10.53
C VAL A 1 18.06 -8.61 -11.30
N GLU A 2 16.88 -8.26 -10.79
CA GLU A 2 15.61 -8.52 -11.46
C GLU A 2 15.52 -7.69 -12.76
N PRO A 3 14.97 -8.23 -13.86
CA PRO A 3 14.84 -7.48 -15.11
C PRO A 3 13.94 -6.25 -14.91
N LYS A 4 14.32 -5.12 -15.51
CA LYS A 4 13.50 -3.92 -15.49
C LYS A 4 12.13 -4.22 -16.11
N VAL A 5 11.08 -3.70 -15.47
CA VAL A 5 9.73 -3.73 -16.04
C VAL A 5 9.75 -2.93 -17.34
N ASP A 6 9.31 -3.57 -18.42
CA ASP A 6 9.35 -3.07 -19.80
C ASP A 6 8.04 -2.38 -20.24
N GLY A 7 7.05 -2.33 -19.36
CA GLY A 7 5.80 -1.62 -19.55
C GLY A 7 4.68 -2.16 -18.67
N ALA A 8 3.50 -1.57 -18.79
CA ALA A 8 2.32 -1.96 -18.03
C ALA A 8 1.84 -3.34 -18.47
N LYS A 9 1.57 -4.21 -17.50
CA LYS A 9 1.03 -5.56 -17.74
C LYS A 9 -0.42 -5.59 -17.29
N ARG A 10 -1.30 -6.19 -18.10
CA ARG A 10 -2.73 -6.31 -17.78
C ARG A 10 -3.24 -7.70 -18.09
N ALA A 11 -3.95 -8.31 -17.14
CA ALA A 11 -4.68 -9.55 -17.35
C ALA A 11 -6.12 -9.42 -16.85
N VAL A 12 -7.07 -9.92 -17.66
CA VAL A 12 -8.49 -10.03 -17.26
C VAL A 12 -8.86 -11.50 -17.30
N LEU A 13 -9.26 -12.03 -16.15
CA LEU A 13 -9.61 -13.42 -15.95
C LEU A 13 -11.12 -13.52 -15.73
N HIS A 14 -11.72 -14.51 -16.37
CA HIS A 14 -13.15 -14.82 -16.26
C HIS A 14 -13.32 -16.18 -15.58
N LYS A 15 -14.13 -16.24 -14.53
CA LYS A 15 -14.42 -17.47 -13.78
C LYS A 15 -15.91 -17.54 -13.50
N GLU A 16 -16.58 -18.61 -13.94
CA GLU A 16 -18.02 -18.81 -13.74
C GLU A 16 -18.43 -18.78 -12.27
N SER A 17 -17.58 -19.26 -11.38
CA SER A 17 -17.83 -19.28 -9.93
C SER A 17 -17.60 -17.92 -9.25
N ASN A 18 -17.04 -16.92 -9.95
CA ASN A 18 -16.71 -15.65 -9.35
C ASN A 18 -17.96 -14.77 -9.24
N GLN A 19 -18.28 -14.34 -8.03
CA GLN A 19 -19.49 -13.55 -7.77
C GLN A 19 -19.20 -12.04 -7.62
N VAL A 20 -17.93 -11.67 -7.41
CA VAL A 20 -17.49 -10.30 -7.12
C VAL A 20 -16.29 -9.94 -7.98
N ASP A 21 -16.40 -8.85 -8.73
CA ASP A 21 -15.26 -8.34 -9.50
C ASP A 21 -14.14 -7.95 -8.53
N THR A 22 -12.95 -8.50 -8.76
CA THR A 22 -11.77 -8.24 -7.92
C THR A 22 -10.68 -7.62 -8.77
N LEU A 23 -10.01 -6.61 -8.21
CA LEU A 23 -8.92 -5.86 -8.84
C LEU A 23 -7.68 -5.99 -7.98
N ALA A 24 -6.54 -6.28 -8.61
CA ALA A 24 -5.22 -6.15 -8.02
C ALA A 24 -4.36 -5.26 -8.93
N ILE A 25 -3.72 -4.25 -8.35
CA ILE A 25 -2.73 -3.40 -9.02
C ILE A 25 -1.45 -3.49 -8.21
N THR A 26 -0.33 -3.81 -8.84
CA THR A 26 0.98 -3.85 -8.18
C THR A 26 1.95 -2.89 -8.83
N TYR A 27 2.77 -2.26 -8.00
CA TYR A 27 3.89 -1.42 -8.41
C TYR A 27 5.19 -2.02 -7.88
N ALA A 28 6.23 -2.08 -8.71
CA ALA A 28 7.55 -2.51 -8.27
C ALA A 28 8.15 -1.46 -7.31
N ILE A 29 8.68 -1.93 -6.19
CA ILE A 29 9.32 -1.13 -5.16
C ILE A 29 10.65 -1.81 -4.77
N PRO A 30 11.58 -1.10 -4.12
CA PRO A 30 12.84 -1.71 -3.70
C PRO A 30 12.64 -2.80 -2.63
N ASN A 31 13.73 -3.43 -2.19
CA ASN A 31 13.69 -4.38 -1.09
C ASN A 31 13.55 -3.67 0.27
N TYR A 32 13.38 -4.45 1.34
CA TYR A 32 13.14 -3.97 2.71
C TYR A 32 14.23 -3.06 3.31
N GLU A 33 15.46 -3.04 2.77
CA GLU A 33 16.55 -2.22 3.32
C GLU A 33 16.55 -0.77 2.80
N HIS A 34 15.82 -0.51 1.72
CA HIS A 34 15.85 0.78 1.05
C HIS A 34 15.18 1.89 1.89
N GLU A 35 15.74 3.09 1.87
CA GLU A 35 15.28 4.23 2.68
C GLU A 35 13.80 4.61 2.45
N ASP A 36 13.34 4.52 1.20
CA ASP A 36 11.94 4.77 0.83
C ASP A 36 10.91 3.79 1.44
N GLN A 37 11.33 2.66 2.02
CA GLN A 37 10.39 1.68 2.59
C GLN A 37 9.52 2.27 3.69
N VAL A 38 10.09 3.08 4.56
CA VAL A 38 9.34 3.71 5.65
C VAL A 38 8.31 4.71 5.10
N VAL A 39 8.63 5.38 3.99
CA VAL A 39 7.69 6.29 3.29
C VAL A 39 6.60 5.50 2.56
N LEU A 40 6.92 4.37 1.95
CA LEU A 40 5.95 3.46 1.32
C LEU A 40 4.98 2.88 2.36
N SER A 41 5.48 2.47 3.53
CA SER A 41 4.66 2.04 4.67
C SER A 41 3.75 3.16 5.18
N ALA A 42 4.25 4.40 5.26
CA ALA A 42 3.43 5.56 5.62
C ALA A 42 2.31 5.82 4.58
N ILE A 43 2.59 5.69 3.28
CA ILE A 43 1.58 5.81 2.22
C ILE A 43 0.54 4.69 2.34
N SER A 44 0.96 3.45 2.59
CA SER A 44 0.08 2.31 2.87
C SER A 44 -0.91 2.64 3.99
N HIS A 45 -0.42 3.26 5.07
CA HIS A 45 -1.26 3.66 6.21
C HIS A 45 -2.23 4.79 5.85
N ILE A 46 -1.80 5.83 5.13
CA ILE A 46 -2.68 6.92 4.66
C ILE A 46 -3.82 6.36 3.80
N LEU A 47 -3.47 5.45 2.88
CA LEU A 47 -4.43 4.86 1.95
C LEU A 47 -5.40 3.91 2.62
N SER A 48 -4.95 3.07 3.56
CA SER A 48 -5.71 1.88 3.97
C SER A 48 -5.77 1.56 5.46
N ALA A 49 -5.00 2.25 6.33
CA ALA A 49 -5.01 1.93 7.75
C ALA A 49 -6.24 2.50 8.47
N GLY A 50 -7.17 1.61 8.80
CA GLY A 50 -8.33 1.89 9.63
C GLY A 50 -9.46 2.62 8.92
N LYS A 51 -10.55 2.89 9.67
CA LYS A 51 -11.85 3.33 9.12
C LYS A 51 -11.85 4.73 8.48
N SER A 52 -10.81 5.50 8.75
CA SER A 52 -10.65 6.89 8.32
C SER A 52 -9.63 7.04 7.19
N SER A 53 -9.06 5.93 6.71
CA SER A 53 -8.11 5.94 5.61
C SER A 53 -8.78 6.43 4.32
N ARG A 54 -7.98 6.90 3.35
CA ARG A 54 -8.54 7.49 2.11
C ARG A 54 -9.40 6.51 1.34
N PHE A 55 -8.95 5.27 1.17
CA PHE A 55 -9.71 4.26 0.45
C PHE A 55 -11.01 3.90 1.18
N GLU A 56 -10.97 3.70 2.49
CA GLU A 56 -12.18 3.41 3.25
C GLU A 56 -13.17 4.57 3.20
N LYS A 57 -12.71 5.81 3.40
CA LYS A 57 -13.57 7.00 3.37
C LYS A 57 -14.19 7.18 1.98
N THR A 58 -13.37 7.23 0.93
CA THR A 58 -13.84 7.65 -0.38
C THR A 58 -14.40 6.50 -1.20
N LEU A 59 -13.74 5.34 -1.23
CA LEU A 59 -14.11 4.24 -2.13
C LEU A 59 -15.12 3.28 -1.52
N VAL A 60 -15.10 3.09 -0.20
CA VAL A 60 -16.07 2.22 0.50
C VAL A 60 -17.29 3.01 0.98
N ASN A 61 -17.09 4.12 1.69
CA ASN A 61 -18.21 4.84 2.32
C ASN A 61 -18.87 5.88 1.42
N GLU A 62 -18.13 6.82 0.84
CA GLU A 62 -18.70 7.93 0.07
C GLU A 62 -19.20 7.50 -1.32
N LYS A 63 -18.35 6.81 -2.09
CA LYS A 63 -18.67 6.40 -3.47
C LYS A 63 -19.25 4.98 -3.58
N GLN A 64 -19.11 4.18 -2.52
CA GLN A 64 -19.61 2.80 -2.45
C GLN A 64 -19.18 1.92 -3.65
N LEU A 65 -17.94 2.11 -4.12
CA LEU A 65 -17.38 1.39 -5.28
C LEU A 65 -16.71 0.07 -4.90
N ALA A 66 -16.24 -0.04 -3.66
CA ALA A 66 -15.62 -1.24 -3.13
C ALA A 66 -16.31 -1.69 -1.84
N ASN A 67 -16.46 -3.00 -1.68
CA ASN A 67 -16.83 -3.61 -0.40
C ASN A 67 -15.62 -3.68 0.55
N GLN A 68 -14.44 -3.93 -0.01
CA GLN A 68 -13.17 -3.98 0.71
C GLN A 68 -12.06 -3.50 -0.22
N ILE A 69 -11.09 -2.79 0.34
CA ILE A 69 -9.92 -2.33 -0.39
C ILE A 69 -8.75 -2.13 0.56
N TYR A 70 -7.57 -2.56 0.14
CA TYR A 70 -6.33 -2.45 0.89
C TYR A 70 -5.17 -2.12 -0.05
N GLY A 71 -4.32 -1.20 0.38
CA GLY A 71 -2.99 -0.94 -0.13
C GLY A 71 -1.98 -1.47 0.89
N TYR A 72 -1.03 -2.27 0.42
CA TYR A 72 -0.07 -2.99 1.26
C TYR A 72 1.34 -2.83 0.68
N ASN A 73 2.24 -2.31 1.51
CA ASN A 73 3.67 -2.36 1.26
C ASN A 73 4.19 -3.77 1.61
N MET A 74 4.53 -4.60 0.63
CA MET A 74 5.20 -5.87 0.90
C MET A 74 6.69 -5.57 1.14
N GLU A 75 7.23 -5.89 2.30
CA GLU A 75 8.66 -5.66 2.60
C GLU A 75 9.47 -6.94 2.37
N LEU A 76 9.67 -7.33 1.11
CA LEU A 76 10.39 -8.56 0.76
C LEU A 76 11.92 -8.39 0.81
N ALA A 77 12.64 -9.52 0.93
CA ALA A 77 14.12 -9.56 0.95
C ALA A 77 14.74 -9.13 -0.39
N ASP A 78 14.12 -9.58 -1.48
CA ASP A 78 14.41 -9.20 -2.87
C ASP A 78 13.57 -7.97 -3.26
N PRO A 79 13.71 -7.42 -4.49
CA PRO A 79 12.82 -6.35 -4.93
C PRO A 79 11.36 -6.76 -4.74
N SER A 80 10.55 -5.78 -4.34
CA SER A 80 9.25 -6.05 -3.75
C SER A 80 8.12 -5.38 -4.53
N VAL A 81 6.90 -5.51 -4.03
CA VAL A 81 5.70 -4.96 -4.64
C VAL A 81 4.84 -4.19 -3.64
N PHE A 82 4.37 -3.02 -4.06
CA PHE A 82 3.25 -2.36 -3.40
C PHE A 82 1.95 -2.87 -4.05
N LEU A 83 1.12 -3.56 -3.28
CA LEU A 83 -0.12 -4.18 -3.75
C LEU A 83 -1.32 -3.34 -3.35
N ILE A 84 -2.17 -2.99 -4.31
CA ILE A 84 -3.53 -2.51 -4.06
C ILE A 84 -4.48 -3.61 -4.49
N MET A 85 -5.31 -4.10 -3.57
CA MET A 85 -6.32 -5.12 -3.83
C MET A 85 -7.69 -4.60 -3.42
N ALA A 86 -8.68 -4.75 -4.29
CA ALA A 86 -10.03 -4.27 -4.05
C ALA A 86 -11.09 -5.25 -4.55
N MET A 87 -12.17 -5.38 -3.79
CA MET A 87 -13.37 -6.14 -4.17
C MET A 87 -14.50 -5.16 -4.45
N CYS A 88 -15.01 -5.20 -5.68
CA CYS A 88 -15.99 -4.25 -6.17
C CYS A 88 -17.35 -4.45 -5.50
N SER A 89 -18.07 -3.37 -5.27
CA SER A 89 -19.47 -3.43 -4.84
C SER A 89 -20.34 -4.04 -5.95
N PRO A 90 -21.47 -4.70 -5.62
CA PRO A 90 -22.31 -5.36 -6.63
C PRO A 90 -22.82 -4.44 -7.75
N HIS A 91 -22.94 -3.13 -7.47
CA HIS A 91 -23.48 -2.11 -8.35
C HIS A 91 -22.43 -1.25 -9.07
N ALA A 92 -21.14 -1.44 -8.77
CA ALA A 92 -20.06 -0.68 -9.37
C ALA A 92 -19.36 -1.50 -10.46
N SER A 93 -18.70 -0.82 -11.40
CA SER A 93 -17.82 -1.47 -12.37
C SER A 93 -16.37 -1.43 -11.91
N VAL A 94 -15.61 -2.48 -12.22
CA VAL A 94 -14.19 -2.53 -11.88
C VAL A 94 -13.39 -1.40 -12.54
N GLU A 95 -13.79 -0.95 -13.73
CA GLU A 95 -13.15 0.16 -14.43
C GLU A 95 -13.36 1.49 -13.69
N THR A 96 -14.54 1.69 -13.09
CA THR A 96 -14.83 2.89 -12.29
C THR A 96 -14.03 2.86 -11.00
N LEU A 97 -13.98 1.70 -10.33
CA LEU A 97 -13.18 1.51 -9.13
C LEU A 97 -11.68 1.72 -9.39
N GLU A 98 -11.15 1.13 -10.46
CA GLU A 98 -9.74 1.31 -10.86
C GLU A 98 -9.41 2.78 -11.11
N LYS A 99 -10.24 3.48 -11.88
CA LYS A 99 -10.06 4.92 -12.15
C LYS A 99 -9.99 5.74 -10.86
N GLU A 100 -10.83 5.41 -9.88
CA GLU A 100 -10.92 6.14 -8.62
C GLU A 100 -9.75 5.82 -7.68
N ILE A 101 -9.26 4.58 -7.69
CA ILE A 101 -7.99 4.21 -7.03
C ILE A 101 -6.84 5.03 -7.61
N LEU A 102 -6.72 5.08 -8.95
CA LEU A 102 -5.67 5.87 -9.61
C LEU A 102 -5.80 7.35 -9.28
N THR A 103 -7.02 7.87 -9.17
CA THR A 103 -7.27 9.27 -8.78
C THR A 103 -6.75 9.57 -7.37
N GLU A 104 -6.95 8.68 -6.40
CA GLU A 104 -6.40 8.84 -5.04
C GLU A 104 -4.86 8.80 -5.03
N LEU A 105 -4.25 7.95 -5.87
CA LEU A 105 -2.79 7.94 -6.04
C LEU A 105 -2.28 9.24 -6.66
N GLU A 106 -2.97 9.79 -7.66
CA GLU A 106 -2.61 11.09 -8.26
C GLU A 106 -2.67 12.23 -7.24
N LYS A 107 -3.67 12.24 -6.35
CA LYS A 107 -3.75 13.24 -5.27
C LYS A 107 -2.53 13.19 -4.36
N ILE A 108 -2.07 11.99 -3.98
CA ILE A 108 -0.85 11.84 -3.16
C ILE A 108 0.37 12.32 -3.94
N LYS A 109 0.50 11.96 -5.22
CA LYS A 109 1.58 12.45 -6.09
C LYS A 109 1.57 13.97 -6.21
N ASN A 110 0.41 14.60 -6.24
CA ASN A 110 0.28 16.05 -6.32
C ASN A 110 0.49 16.79 -4.99
N GLY A 111 0.75 16.07 -3.90
CA GLY A 111 1.03 16.66 -2.60
C GLY A 111 -0.20 17.00 -1.78
N ASP A 112 -1.35 16.40 -2.09
CA ASP A 112 -2.62 16.64 -1.37
C ASP A 112 -2.67 15.93 0.00
N VAL A 113 -1.56 15.34 0.47
CA VAL A 113 -1.47 14.77 1.82
C VAL A 113 -1.36 15.90 2.82
N THR A 114 -2.25 15.89 3.81
CA THR A 114 -2.27 16.90 4.86
C THR A 114 -1.33 16.52 6.01
N GLN A 115 -0.84 17.52 6.75
CA GLN A 115 -0.03 17.28 7.94
C GLN A 115 -0.78 16.43 8.98
N ALA A 116 -2.09 16.63 9.11
CA ALA A 116 -2.92 15.85 10.03
C ALA A 116 -2.98 14.36 9.67
N GLU A 117 -3.00 14.01 8.38
CA GLU A 117 -2.94 12.61 7.94
C GLU A 117 -1.58 11.99 8.27
N LEU A 118 -0.49 12.72 8.03
CA LEU A 118 0.86 12.25 8.36
C LEU A 118 1.05 12.10 9.88
N ASP A 119 0.66 13.08 10.68
CA ASP A 119 0.76 13.03 12.14
C ASP A 119 -0.03 11.85 12.70
N LYS A 120 -1.21 11.57 12.13
CA LYS A 120 -2.01 10.41 12.49
C LYS A 120 -1.29 9.11 12.19
N VAL A 121 -0.63 8.98 11.04
CA VAL A 121 0.18 7.79 10.73
C VAL A 121 1.29 7.62 11.75
N LYS A 122 2.02 8.69 12.09
CA LYS A 122 3.09 8.64 13.10
C LYS A 122 2.56 8.18 14.46
N ILE A 123 1.45 8.75 14.92
CA ILE A 123 0.83 8.41 16.21
C ILE A 123 0.37 6.95 16.22
N ASN A 124 -0.38 6.51 15.20
CA ASN A 124 -0.93 5.16 15.15
C ASN A 124 0.19 4.11 15.07
N THR A 125 1.21 4.35 14.26
CA THR A 125 2.32 3.41 14.10
C THR A 125 3.13 3.27 15.39
N LYS A 126 3.35 4.37 16.13
CA LYS A 126 3.98 4.31 17.45
C LYS A 126 3.14 3.53 18.45
N ALA A 127 1.82 3.74 18.45
CA ALA A 127 0.92 2.99 19.32
C ALA A 127 0.93 1.49 18.98
N GLU A 128 0.82 1.13 17.70
CA GLU A 128 0.89 -0.25 17.21
C GLU A 128 2.22 -0.92 17.59
N PHE A 129 3.34 -0.19 17.47
CA PHE A 129 4.64 -0.69 17.90
C PHE A 129 4.67 -0.95 19.41
N ILE A 130 4.24 0.00 20.25
CA ILE A 130 4.18 -0.18 21.70
C ILE A 130 3.33 -1.40 22.08
N TYR A 131 2.13 -1.53 21.49
CA TYR A 131 1.26 -2.69 21.74
C TYR A 131 1.90 -4.00 21.27
N SER A 132 2.67 -3.97 20.18
CA SER A 132 3.39 -5.16 19.72
C SER A 132 4.44 -5.64 20.72
N LEU A 133 5.02 -4.74 21.53
CA LEU A 133 6.01 -5.08 22.55
C LEU A 133 5.41 -5.78 23.78
N GLU A 134 4.10 -5.69 23.99
CA GLU A 134 3.40 -6.34 25.10
C GLU A 134 3.24 -7.86 24.87
N SER A 135 3.37 -8.32 23.63
CA SER A 135 3.21 -9.71 23.22
C SER A 135 4.56 -10.30 22.80
N SER A 136 5.06 -11.29 23.55
CA SER A 136 6.29 -11.99 23.21
C SER A 136 6.25 -12.63 21.82
N SER A 137 5.08 -13.13 21.41
CA SER A 137 4.86 -13.67 20.05
C SER A 137 4.96 -12.59 18.98
N SER A 138 4.43 -11.39 19.23
CA SER A 138 4.49 -10.27 18.29
C SER A 138 5.93 -9.74 18.14
N VAL A 139 6.65 -9.59 19.26
CA VAL A 139 8.08 -9.25 19.25
C VAL A 139 8.89 -10.30 18.49
N ALA A 140 8.67 -11.58 18.76
CA ALA A 140 9.36 -12.66 18.08
C ALA A 140 9.08 -12.67 16.57
N GLY A 141 7.85 -12.39 16.15
CA GLY A 141 7.49 -12.26 14.75
C GLY A 141 8.20 -11.08 14.07
N LEU A 142 8.19 -9.91 14.71
CA LEU A 142 8.81 -8.69 14.19
C LEU A 142 10.33 -8.86 14.02
N TYR A 143 11.03 -9.31 15.07
CA TYR A 143 12.47 -9.55 14.98
C TYR A 143 12.79 -10.72 14.06
N GLY A 144 11.98 -11.78 14.10
CA GLY A 144 12.15 -12.96 13.24
C GLY A 144 12.13 -12.59 11.76
N ASP A 145 11.19 -11.76 11.33
CA ASP A 145 11.06 -11.30 9.95
C ASP A 145 12.32 -10.57 9.44
N TYR A 146 12.91 -9.68 10.26
CA TYR A 146 14.15 -8.98 9.89
C TYR A 146 15.41 -9.86 10.00
N ILE A 147 15.47 -10.77 10.99
CA ILE A 147 16.59 -11.69 11.18
C ILE A 147 16.70 -12.65 9.99
N VAL A 148 15.59 -13.20 9.50
CA VAL A 148 15.62 -14.13 8.35
C VAL A 148 15.99 -13.44 7.05
N LYS A 149 15.73 -12.13 6.93
CA LYS A 149 16.17 -11.32 5.79
C LYS A 149 17.66 -10.93 5.87
N GLY A 150 18.26 -11.01 7.05
CA GLY A 150 19.70 -10.88 7.26
C GLY A 150 20.16 -9.50 7.73
N ASN A 151 19.25 -8.54 7.94
CA ASN A 151 19.59 -7.23 8.49
C ASN A 151 18.46 -6.68 9.38
N ILE A 152 18.76 -6.43 10.66
CA ILE A 152 17.83 -5.87 11.62
C ILE A 152 17.88 -4.33 11.70
N GLN A 153 18.86 -3.70 11.07
CA GLN A 153 19.04 -2.25 11.16
C GLN A 153 17.80 -1.45 10.73
N PRO A 154 17.08 -1.80 9.63
CA PRO A 154 15.91 -1.03 9.23
C PRO A 154 14.79 -1.06 10.28
N LEU A 155 14.65 -2.17 11.03
CA LEU A 155 13.72 -2.26 12.17
C LEU A 155 14.12 -1.31 13.30
N LEU A 156 15.41 -1.29 13.66
CA LEU A 156 15.91 -0.46 14.77
C LEU A 156 15.83 1.03 14.48
N GLU A 157 15.94 1.43 13.21
CA GLU A 157 15.86 2.82 12.76
C GLU A 157 14.46 3.26 12.35
N TYR A 158 13.47 2.35 12.37
CA TYR A 158 12.16 2.59 11.78
C TYR A 158 11.44 3.80 12.40
N GLU A 159 11.42 3.90 13.74
CA GLU A 159 10.76 5.01 14.44
C GLU A 159 11.41 6.36 14.12
N GLU A 160 12.74 6.42 14.13
CA GLU A 160 13.48 7.64 13.81
C GLU A 160 13.25 8.08 12.36
N LYS A 161 13.23 7.14 11.42
CA LYS A 161 12.94 7.42 10.01
C LYS A 161 11.50 7.89 9.82
N LEU A 162 10.54 7.24 10.48
CA LEU A 162 9.13 7.60 10.42
C LEU A 162 8.90 9.03 10.92
N ASP A 163 9.54 9.42 12.03
CA ASP A 163 9.40 10.75 12.60
C ASP A 163 9.94 11.86 11.67
N LYS A 164 10.97 11.55 10.87
CA LYS A 164 11.59 12.50 9.93
C LYS A 164 10.82 12.67 8.62
N ILE A 165 9.85 11.80 8.31
CA ILE A 165 9.07 11.90 7.07
C ILE A 165 8.39 13.27 6.97
N THR A 166 8.52 13.89 5.79
CA THR A 166 7.84 15.11 5.39
C THR A 166 6.77 14.83 4.33
N LEU A 167 5.84 15.78 4.14
CA LEU A 167 4.83 15.70 3.07
C LEU A 167 5.47 15.63 1.67
N LYS A 168 6.64 16.26 1.50
CA LYS A 168 7.37 16.23 0.23
C LYS A 168 7.89 14.83 -0.07
N ASP A 169 8.47 14.15 0.92
CA ASP A 169 8.99 12.78 0.78
C ASP A 169 7.89 11.82 0.33
N ILE A 170 6.67 11.98 0.87
CA ILE A 170 5.48 11.22 0.47
C ILE A 170 5.16 11.47 -1.01
N SER A 171 5.08 12.74 -1.42
CA SER A 171 4.74 13.08 -2.81
C SER A 171 5.80 12.60 -3.81
N ASP A 172 7.08 12.69 -3.45
CA ASP A 172 8.20 12.29 -4.31
C ASP A 172 8.31 10.77 -4.41
N THR A 173 8.16 10.06 -3.29
CA THR A 173 8.10 8.59 -3.25
C THR A 173 6.92 8.07 -4.07
N ALA A 174 5.74 8.68 -3.93
CA ALA A 174 4.58 8.31 -4.72
C ALA A 174 4.80 8.53 -6.23
N LYS A 175 5.45 9.63 -6.64
CA LYS A 175 5.80 9.87 -8.05
C LYS A 175 6.82 8.86 -8.57
N LYS A 176 7.77 8.45 -7.72
CA LYS A 176 8.84 7.53 -8.08
C LYS A 176 8.33 6.11 -8.35
N TYR A 177 7.36 5.62 -7.55
CA TYR A 177 6.94 4.22 -7.60
C TYR A 177 5.56 3.98 -8.20
N PHE A 178 4.61 4.91 -8.07
CA PHE A 178 3.24 4.72 -8.58
C PHE A 178 3.08 5.24 -10.01
N ASP A 179 4.00 4.82 -10.87
CA ASP A 179 3.89 5.00 -12.32
C ASP A 179 3.06 3.86 -12.92
N HIS A 180 1.86 4.20 -13.39
CA HIS A 180 0.95 3.22 -13.97
C HIS A 180 1.51 2.60 -15.27
N ASN A 181 2.44 3.27 -15.95
CA ASN A 181 3.09 2.75 -17.16
C ASN A 181 4.01 1.55 -16.89
N PHE A 182 4.33 1.27 -15.61
CA PHE A 182 5.13 0.11 -15.19
C PHE A 182 4.39 -0.75 -14.16
N SER A 183 3.06 -0.61 -14.07
CA SER A 183 2.24 -1.38 -13.14
C SER A 183 1.86 -2.74 -13.71
N THR A 184 1.49 -3.67 -12.84
CA THR A 184 0.81 -4.91 -13.23
C THR A 184 -0.60 -4.91 -12.65
N THR A 185 -1.59 -5.03 -13.53
CA THR A 185 -3.01 -5.04 -13.16
C THR A 185 -3.64 -6.39 -13.50
N VAL A 186 -4.27 -7.03 -12.52
CA VAL A 186 -5.05 -8.26 -12.70
C VAL A 186 -6.49 -7.99 -12.27
N ILE A 187 -7.42 -8.31 -13.16
CA ILE A 187 -8.85 -8.21 -12.91
C ILE A 187 -9.44 -9.61 -12.96
N LEU A 188 -10.15 -10.01 -11.91
CA LEU A 188 -11.00 -11.19 -11.90
C LEU A 188 -12.45 -10.74 -12.05
N LYS A 189 -13.05 -10.97 -13.23
CA LYS A 189 -14.44 -10.61 -13.51
C LYS A 189 -15.41 -11.73 -13.15
N LYS A 190 -16.57 -11.35 -12.62
CA LYS A 190 -17.77 -12.18 -12.63
C LYS A 190 -18.24 -12.35 -14.08
N ASN A 191 -18.73 -13.55 -14.40
CA ASN A 191 -19.35 -13.81 -15.70
C ASN A 191 -20.74 -13.17 -15.80
#